data_AF-A0A9P6WUV6-F1
#
_entry.id   AF-A0A9P6WUV6-F1
#
_cell.length_a   1.000
_cell.length_b   1.000
_cell.length_c   1.000
_cell.angle_alpha   90.00
_cell.angle_beta   90.00
_cell.angle_gamma   90.00
#
_symmetry.space_group_name_H-M   'P 1'
#
loop_
_entity.id
_entity.type
_entity.pdbx_description
1 polymer ?
#
loop_
_entity_poly.entity_id
_entity_poly.type
_entity_poly.pdbx_seq_one_letter_code
_entity_poly.pdbx_strand_id
1 'polypeptide(L)'
;MDYITKQAIEVITFIKSKGLEVRFSTEDSFRSDLVDLLSIYKAVDKIGVNRVGIADTVGCANPRQVYELVKTLRSVVSCDIECHFHNDTGCAIANAYAALEAGATHIDTSVLGIGERNGITPLGGLLARMYTGDKDYVMNKYDLTKIREVENIVADAVEVTVPFNNYITGYCAFTHKAGIHAKAILNNPSTYEILNPNDFGMTRYVSIGHRLTGWNAVKNRGDGQD
;
A
#
# COMPACT_ATOMS: atom_id res chain seq x y z
N MET A 1 -21.87 24.27 -3.64
CA MET A 1 -22.26 22.86 -3.80
C MET A 1 -23.16 22.60 -5.00
N ASP A 2 -24.24 23.35 -5.22
CA ASP A 2 -25.23 23.06 -6.27
C ASP A 2 -24.68 22.93 -7.70
N TYR A 3 -23.73 23.80 -8.09
CA TYR A 3 -23.10 23.71 -9.41
C TYR A 3 -22.29 22.43 -9.58
N ILE A 4 -21.48 22.08 -8.57
CA ILE A 4 -20.63 20.87 -8.57
C ILE A 4 -21.52 19.63 -8.65
N THR A 5 -22.56 19.56 -7.82
CA THR A 5 -23.50 18.45 -7.82
C THR A 5 -24.12 18.28 -9.19
N LYS A 6 -24.63 19.36 -9.81
CA LYS A 6 -25.27 19.31 -11.13
C LYS A 6 -24.34 18.75 -12.22
N GLN A 7 -23.10 19.24 -12.27
CA GLN A 7 -22.10 18.76 -13.23
C GLN A 7 -21.71 17.30 -12.97
N ALA A 8 -21.56 16.91 -11.70
CA ALA A 8 -21.31 15.52 -11.34
C ALA A 8 -22.44 14.60 -11.82
N ILE A 9 -23.71 14.99 -11.64
CA ILE A 9 -24.87 14.19 -12.10
C ILE A 9 -24.81 13.95 -13.61
N GLU A 10 -24.53 15.00 -14.38
CA GLU A 10 -24.50 14.95 -15.84
C GLU A 10 -23.46 13.93 -16.34
N VAL A 11 -22.22 14.03 -15.83
CA VAL A 11 -21.13 13.13 -16.22
C VAL A 11 -21.37 11.69 -15.74
N ILE A 12 -21.81 11.52 -14.48
CA ILE A 12 -22.10 10.20 -13.91
C ILE A 12 -23.18 9.49 -14.72
N THR A 13 -24.26 10.20 -15.07
CA THR A 13 -25.38 9.64 -15.85
C THR A 13 -24.92 9.24 -17.25
N PHE A 14 -24.08 10.07 -17.88
CA PHE A 14 -23.49 9.75 -19.19
C PHE A 14 -22.66 8.45 -19.13
N ILE A 15 -21.74 8.32 -18.17
CA ILE A 15 -20.89 7.13 -18.03
C ILE A 15 -21.75 5.88 -17.79
N LYS A 16 -22.74 5.98 -16.90
CA LYS A 16 -23.68 4.88 -16.63
C LYS A 16 -24.49 4.46 -17.86
N SER A 17 -24.88 5.41 -18.71
CA SER A 17 -25.59 5.11 -19.97
C SER A 17 -24.74 4.30 -20.95
N LYS A 18 -23.41 4.27 -20.77
CA LYS A 18 -22.48 3.44 -21.56
C LYS A 18 -22.21 2.06 -20.94
N GLY A 19 -22.81 1.76 -19.79
CA GLY A 19 -22.58 0.50 -19.08
C GLY A 19 -21.18 0.38 -18.47
N LEU A 20 -20.51 1.51 -18.22
CA LEU A 20 -19.19 1.55 -17.62
C LEU A 20 -19.28 1.81 -16.11
N GLU A 21 -18.31 1.29 -15.36
CA GLU A 21 -18.15 1.64 -13.95
C GLU A 21 -17.79 3.13 -13.80
N VAL A 22 -18.35 3.75 -12.76
CA VAL A 22 -18.08 5.14 -12.43
C VAL A 22 -17.67 5.27 -10.97
N ARG A 23 -16.59 6.01 -10.76
CA ARG A 23 -16.12 6.44 -9.45
C ARG A 23 -16.17 7.97 -9.35
N PHE A 24 -16.44 8.47 -8.15
CA PHE A 24 -16.39 9.90 -7.85
C PHE A 24 -15.44 10.14 -6.68
N SER A 25 -14.41 10.96 -6.89
CA SER A 25 -13.37 11.18 -5.90
C SER A 25 -13.21 12.67 -5.60
N THR A 26 -12.81 13.01 -4.37
CA THR A 26 -12.39 14.36 -4.03
C THR A 26 -10.88 14.39 -3.88
N GLU A 27 -10.27 15.45 -4.38
CA GLU A 27 -8.87 15.75 -4.12
C GLU A 27 -8.73 16.43 -2.76
N ASP A 28 -7.63 16.14 -2.05
CA ASP A 28 -7.28 16.81 -0.79
C ASP A 28 -8.38 16.73 0.29
N SER A 29 -8.95 15.53 0.45
CA SER A 29 -10.11 15.28 1.30
C SER A 29 -9.86 15.64 2.77
N PHE A 30 -8.62 15.52 3.25
CA PHE A 30 -8.27 15.75 4.66
C PHE A 30 -8.09 17.23 5.03
N ARG A 31 -8.09 18.14 4.04
CA ARG A 31 -8.06 19.59 4.26
C ARG A 31 -9.33 20.29 3.77
N SER A 32 -10.28 19.53 3.25
CA SER A 32 -11.61 20.01 2.84
C SER A 32 -12.54 20.18 4.06
N ASP A 33 -13.55 21.04 3.94
CA ASP A 33 -14.61 21.12 4.94
C ASP A 33 -15.37 19.78 5.00
N LEU A 34 -15.47 19.21 6.20
CA LEU A 34 -16.03 17.87 6.40
C LEU A 34 -17.53 17.81 6.05
N VAL A 35 -18.28 18.88 6.29
CA VAL A 35 -19.72 18.92 6.02
C VAL A 35 -19.95 18.93 4.51
N ASP A 36 -19.21 19.75 3.78
CA ASP A 36 -19.29 19.81 2.32
C ASP A 36 -18.85 18.49 1.67
N LEU A 37 -17.76 17.90 2.17
CA LEU A 37 -17.23 16.61 1.72
C LEU A 37 -18.25 15.47 1.86
N LEU A 38 -18.84 15.32 3.05
CA LEU A 38 -19.83 14.27 3.28
C LEU A 38 -21.13 14.54 2.52
N SER A 39 -21.51 15.81 2.36
CA SER A 39 -22.71 16.19 1.61
C SER A 39 -22.60 15.84 0.12
N ILE A 40 -21.43 16.06 -0.50
CA ILE A 40 -21.25 15.68 -1.91
C ILE A 40 -21.26 14.16 -2.08
N TYR A 41 -20.59 13.41 -1.21
CA TYR A 41 -20.60 11.94 -1.29
C TYR A 41 -22.00 11.37 -1.11
N LYS A 42 -22.78 11.90 -0.17
CA LYS A 42 -24.19 11.51 0.00
C LYS A 42 -25.02 11.81 -1.25
N ALA A 43 -24.77 12.93 -1.91
CA ALA A 43 -25.47 13.29 -3.15
C ALA A 43 -25.09 12.33 -4.30
N VAL A 44 -23.82 12.01 -4.49
CA VAL A 44 -23.39 11.09 -5.57
C VAL A 44 -23.75 9.63 -5.30
N ASP A 45 -23.76 9.18 -4.04
CA ASP A 45 -24.24 7.84 -3.66
C ASP A 45 -25.71 7.65 -4.04
N LYS A 46 -26.55 8.68 -3.82
CA LYS A 46 -27.97 8.65 -4.23
C LYS A 46 -28.18 8.50 -5.74
N ILE A 47 -27.22 8.96 -6.55
CA ILE A 47 -27.24 8.81 -8.02
C ILE A 47 -26.80 7.40 -8.44
N GLY A 48 -26.09 6.70 -7.54
CA GLY A 48 -25.63 5.33 -7.69
C GLY A 48 -24.33 5.26 -8.48
N VAL A 49 -23.22 5.66 -7.85
CA VAL A 49 -21.86 5.38 -8.34
C VAL A 49 -21.40 4.01 -7.85
N ASN A 50 -20.46 3.38 -8.56
CA ASN A 50 -19.86 2.11 -8.11
C ASN A 50 -18.99 2.34 -6.87
N ARG A 51 -18.30 3.49 -6.83
CA ARG A 51 -17.31 3.82 -5.81
C ARG A 51 -17.24 5.31 -5.51
N VAL A 52 -16.93 5.63 -4.27
CA VAL A 52 -16.43 6.97 -3.90
C VAL A 52 -14.98 6.90 -3.47
N GLY A 53 -14.19 7.94 -3.74
CA GLY A 53 -12.76 7.96 -3.44
C GLY A 53 -12.32 9.14 -2.59
N ILE A 54 -11.53 8.86 -1.55
CA ILE A 54 -10.85 9.88 -0.75
C ILE A 54 -9.35 9.91 -1.08
N ALA A 55 -8.76 11.11 -1.05
CA ALA A 55 -7.34 11.29 -1.32
C ALA A 55 -6.67 12.19 -0.27
N ASP A 56 -5.62 11.69 0.37
CA ASP A 56 -4.62 12.52 1.07
C ASP A 56 -3.55 12.96 0.07
N THR A 57 -3.91 13.94 -0.76
CA THR A 57 -3.06 14.43 -1.87
C THR A 57 -1.75 15.04 -1.36
N VAL A 58 -1.76 15.62 -0.16
CA VAL A 58 -0.60 16.32 0.42
C VAL A 58 0.25 15.42 1.32
N GLY A 59 -0.29 14.30 1.80
CA GLY A 59 0.43 13.37 2.68
C GLY A 59 0.47 13.83 4.14
N CYS A 60 -0.56 14.54 4.60
CA CYS A 60 -0.63 15.10 5.96
C CYS A 60 -1.51 14.30 6.93
N ALA A 61 -2.32 13.36 6.44
CA ALA A 61 -3.24 12.62 7.28
C ALA A 61 -2.51 11.59 8.16
N ASN A 62 -2.93 11.46 9.41
CA ASN A 62 -2.47 10.38 10.28
C ASN A 62 -3.49 9.23 10.35
N PRO A 63 -3.09 8.01 10.77
CA PRO A 63 -3.95 6.83 10.70
C PRO A 63 -5.27 6.94 11.46
N ARG A 64 -5.29 7.66 12.59
CA ARG A 64 -6.52 7.85 13.37
C ARG A 64 -7.50 8.78 12.66
N GLN A 65 -7.00 9.84 12.02
CA GLN A 65 -7.84 10.72 11.20
C GLN A 65 -8.42 9.96 10.00
N VAL A 66 -7.61 9.11 9.36
CA VAL A 66 -8.07 8.26 8.25
C VAL A 66 -9.16 7.31 8.70
N TYR A 67 -8.96 6.59 9.81
CA TYR A 67 -9.95 5.67 10.35
C TYR A 67 -11.30 6.36 10.62
N GLU A 68 -11.29 7.49 11.32
CA GLU A 68 -12.52 8.21 11.66
C GLU A 68 -13.23 8.76 10.41
N LEU A 69 -12.49 9.30 9.44
CA LEU A 69 -13.07 9.82 8.20
C LEU A 69 -13.71 8.70 7.38
N VAL A 70 -12.98 7.60 7.15
CA VAL A 70 -13.47 6.46 6.35
C VAL A 70 -14.65 5.80 7.05
N LYS A 71 -14.62 5.63 8.36
CA LYS A 71 -15.73 5.06 9.14
C LYS A 71 -16.97 5.93 9.06
N THR A 72 -16.80 7.25 9.14
CA THR A 72 -17.88 8.21 8.95
C THR A 72 -18.44 8.12 7.53
N LEU A 73 -17.58 8.14 6.52
CA LEU A 73 -17.97 8.01 5.11
C LEU A 73 -18.74 6.71 4.85
N ARG A 74 -18.26 5.58 5.41
CA ARG A 74 -18.92 4.28 5.32
C ARG A 74 -20.34 4.29 5.87
N SER A 75 -20.62 5.10 6.90
CA SER A 75 -21.98 5.28 7.43
C SER A 75 -22.87 6.20 6.57
N VAL A 76 -22.28 6.98 5.67
CA VAL A 76 -22.97 7.98 4.82
C VAL A 76 -23.33 7.42 3.45
N VAL A 77 -22.47 6.59 2.87
CA VAL A 77 -22.65 6.01 1.53
C VAL A 77 -22.95 4.52 1.61
N SER A 78 -23.47 3.94 0.54
CA SER A 78 -23.76 2.51 0.41
C SER A 78 -22.84 1.78 -0.58
N CYS A 79 -22.23 2.52 -1.52
CA CYS A 79 -21.28 2.00 -2.51
C CYS A 79 -19.89 1.67 -1.92
N ASP A 80 -18.97 1.18 -2.77
CA ASP A 80 -17.59 0.90 -2.38
C ASP A 80 -16.79 2.18 -2.08
N ILE A 81 -15.69 2.06 -1.32
CA ILE A 81 -14.81 3.17 -0.97
C ILE A 81 -13.38 2.86 -1.42
N GLU A 82 -12.79 3.72 -2.25
CA GLU A 82 -11.35 3.74 -2.52
C GLU A 82 -10.62 4.79 -1.69
N CYS A 83 -9.36 4.52 -1.39
CA CYS A 83 -8.50 5.46 -0.70
C CYS A 83 -7.13 5.58 -1.37
N HIS A 84 -6.65 6.82 -1.42
CA HIS A 84 -5.36 7.20 -1.99
C HIS A 84 -4.55 8.00 -0.96
N PHE A 85 -3.30 7.58 -0.70
CA PHE A 85 -2.48 8.19 0.34
C PHE A 85 -1.07 8.49 -0.16
N HIS A 86 -0.67 9.76 -0.13
CA HIS A 86 0.71 10.16 -0.29
C HIS A 86 1.55 9.87 0.96
N ASN A 87 2.87 9.75 0.77
CA ASN A 87 3.78 9.25 1.78
C ASN A 87 4.76 10.27 2.36
N ASP A 88 4.51 11.58 2.17
CA ASP A 88 5.41 12.67 2.59
C ASP A 88 5.83 12.58 4.07
N THR A 89 4.93 12.12 4.93
CA THR A 89 5.16 11.96 6.38
C THR A 89 5.36 10.50 6.81
N GLY A 90 5.53 9.57 5.87
CA GLY A 90 5.76 8.15 6.14
C GLY A 90 4.51 7.38 6.58
N CYS A 91 3.31 7.94 6.40
CA CYS A 91 2.06 7.36 6.90
C CYS A 91 1.28 6.53 5.87
N ALA A 92 1.67 6.46 4.59
CA ALA A 92 0.80 5.91 3.54
C ALA A 92 0.34 4.46 3.79
N ILE A 93 1.25 3.56 4.19
CA ILE A 93 0.90 2.16 4.51
C ILE A 93 0.00 2.07 5.74
N ALA A 94 0.28 2.86 6.78
CA ALA A 94 -0.51 2.85 8.01
C ALA A 94 -1.91 3.43 7.78
N ASN A 95 -2.01 4.47 6.95
CA ASN A 95 -3.26 5.07 6.50
C ASN A 95 -4.08 4.08 5.65
N ALA A 96 -3.44 3.37 4.72
CA ALA A 96 -4.08 2.32 3.94
C ALA A 96 -4.67 1.21 4.83
N TYR A 97 -3.91 0.74 5.81
CA TYR A 97 -4.38 -0.27 6.75
C TYR A 97 -5.56 0.23 7.60
N ALA A 98 -5.45 1.45 8.16
CA ALA A 98 -6.52 2.08 8.95
C ALA A 98 -7.80 2.31 8.12
N ALA A 99 -7.66 2.64 6.83
CA ALA A 99 -8.80 2.77 5.93
C ALA A 99 -9.53 1.44 5.73
N LEU A 100 -8.78 0.34 5.54
CA LEU A 100 -9.35 -1.01 5.43
C LEU A 100 -10.07 -1.40 6.73
N GLU A 101 -9.47 -1.15 7.90
CA GLU A 101 -10.11 -1.39 9.20
C GLU A 101 -11.43 -0.59 9.38
N ALA A 102 -11.52 0.58 8.76
CA ALA A 102 -12.69 1.44 8.79
C ALA A 102 -13.76 1.10 7.73
N GLY A 103 -13.48 0.13 6.84
CA GLY A 103 -14.42 -0.35 5.82
C GLY A 103 -14.20 0.19 4.41
N ALA A 104 -13.01 0.73 4.11
CA ALA A 104 -12.59 0.91 2.71
C ALA A 104 -12.48 -0.44 2.01
N THR A 105 -12.79 -0.48 0.71
CA THR A 105 -12.76 -1.72 -0.08
C THR A 105 -11.66 -1.71 -1.15
N HIS A 106 -11.08 -0.56 -1.45
CA HIS A 106 -10.04 -0.39 -2.48
C HIS A 106 -8.94 0.54 -1.96
N ILE A 107 -7.68 0.20 -2.27
CA ILE A 107 -6.51 1.00 -1.90
C ILE A 107 -5.66 1.19 -3.14
N ASP A 108 -5.32 2.46 -3.44
CA ASP A 108 -4.36 2.78 -4.48
C ASP A 108 -2.95 2.43 -4.02
N THR A 109 -2.19 1.77 -4.89
CA THR A 109 -0.78 1.46 -4.67
C THR A 109 0.04 1.77 -5.90
N SER A 110 1.35 1.90 -5.72
CA SER A 110 2.31 1.99 -6.81
C SER A 110 3.49 1.05 -6.55
N VAL A 111 4.08 0.50 -7.60
CA VAL A 111 5.29 -0.33 -7.49
C VAL A 111 6.43 0.54 -6.94
N LEU A 112 7.13 0.06 -5.91
CA LEU A 112 8.09 0.85 -5.12
C LEU A 112 7.52 2.14 -4.50
N GLY A 113 6.20 2.34 -4.56
CA GLY A 113 5.54 3.54 -4.08
C GLY A 113 5.77 4.78 -4.95
N ILE A 114 6.30 4.65 -6.17
CA ILE A 114 6.61 5.82 -7.01
C ILE A 114 5.36 6.65 -7.32
N GLY A 115 5.50 7.97 -7.36
CA GLY A 115 4.43 8.93 -7.61
C GLY A 115 4.95 10.36 -7.45
N GLU A 116 4.06 11.35 -7.34
CA GLU A 116 4.51 12.73 -7.06
C GLU A 116 5.25 12.81 -5.71
N ARG A 117 6.29 13.64 -5.65
CA ARG A 117 7.18 13.80 -4.47
C ARG A 117 7.84 12.48 -4.09
N ASN A 118 7.60 11.96 -2.88
CA ASN A 118 8.06 10.62 -2.49
C ASN A 118 6.99 9.53 -2.70
N GLY A 119 5.91 9.88 -3.39
CA GLY A 119 4.91 8.98 -3.91
C GLY A 119 3.85 8.56 -2.89
N ILE A 120 3.35 7.34 -3.06
CA ILE A 120 2.13 6.83 -2.44
C ILE A 120 2.37 5.48 -1.75
N THR A 121 1.31 4.81 -1.28
CA THR A 121 1.38 3.46 -0.70
C THR A 121 2.15 2.49 -1.60
N PRO A 122 3.31 1.96 -1.19
CA PRO A 122 4.07 1.01 -1.99
C PRO A 122 3.37 -0.35 -2.01
N LEU A 123 3.25 -0.96 -3.20
CA LEU A 123 2.62 -2.27 -3.40
C LEU A 123 3.22 -3.34 -2.48
N GLY A 124 4.55 -3.51 -2.50
CA GLY A 124 5.25 -4.48 -1.65
C GLY A 124 5.04 -4.21 -0.15
N GLY A 125 5.05 -2.94 0.26
CA GLY A 125 4.81 -2.56 1.65
C GLY A 125 3.39 -2.87 2.12
N LEU A 126 2.37 -2.62 1.29
CA LEU A 126 0.98 -2.98 1.61
C LEU A 126 0.80 -4.50 1.66
N LEU A 127 1.34 -5.24 0.68
CA LEU A 127 1.29 -6.71 0.67
C LEU A 127 1.95 -7.29 1.93
N ALA A 128 3.11 -6.78 2.33
CA ALA A 128 3.76 -7.18 3.59
C ALA A 128 2.84 -6.95 4.80
N ARG A 129 2.22 -5.76 4.90
CA ARG A 129 1.31 -5.44 6.01
C ARG A 129 0.08 -6.34 6.03
N MET A 130 -0.53 -6.60 4.87
CA MET A 130 -1.72 -7.45 4.76
C MET A 130 -1.38 -8.93 5.03
N TYR A 131 -0.22 -9.40 4.58
CA TYR A 131 0.26 -10.77 4.83
C TYR A 131 0.32 -11.07 6.33
N THR A 132 0.80 -10.11 7.12
CA THR A 132 0.85 -10.29 8.59
C THR A 132 -0.51 -10.24 9.27
N GLY A 133 -1.55 -9.74 8.60
CA GLY A 133 -2.93 -9.75 9.09
C GLY A 133 -3.66 -11.04 8.73
N ASP A 134 -3.51 -11.50 7.49
CA ASP A 134 -4.04 -12.77 7.00
C ASP A 134 -3.13 -13.32 5.88
N LYS A 135 -2.25 -14.23 6.27
CA LYS A 135 -1.27 -14.86 5.38
C LYS A 135 -1.94 -15.62 4.24
N ASP A 136 -2.92 -16.46 4.57
CA ASP A 136 -3.54 -17.38 3.61
C ASP A 136 -4.36 -16.60 2.58
N TYR A 137 -5.07 -15.55 3.00
CA TYR A 137 -5.75 -14.66 2.07
C TYR A 137 -4.80 -14.05 1.03
N VAL A 138 -3.68 -13.47 1.49
CA VAL A 138 -2.74 -12.79 0.59
C VAL A 138 -2.06 -13.78 -0.36
N MET A 139 -1.61 -14.94 0.14
CA MET A 139 -0.95 -15.95 -0.69
C MET A 139 -1.88 -16.59 -1.72
N ASN A 140 -3.17 -16.74 -1.41
CA ASN A 140 -4.15 -17.26 -2.37
C ASN A 140 -4.55 -16.23 -3.44
N LYS A 141 -4.41 -14.93 -3.14
CA LYS A 141 -4.82 -13.84 -4.02
C LYS A 141 -3.70 -13.32 -4.92
N TYR A 142 -2.45 -13.33 -4.44
CA TYR A 142 -1.30 -12.75 -5.13
C TYR A 142 -0.16 -13.76 -5.24
N ASP A 143 0.51 -13.78 -6.40
CA ASP A 143 1.78 -14.47 -6.55
C ASP A 143 2.92 -13.62 -5.96
N LEU A 144 3.17 -13.82 -4.66
CA LEU A 144 4.19 -13.07 -3.92
C LEU A 144 5.61 -13.36 -4.39
N THR A 145 5.86 -14.46 -5.09
CA THR A 145 7.19 -14.80 -5.64
C THR A 145 7.62 -13.86 -6.76
N LYS A 146 6.65 -13.15 -7.37
CA LYS A 146 6.87 -12.22 -8.47
C LYS A 146 7.18 -10.79 -8.05
N ILE A 147 7.06 -10.45 -6.77
CA ILE A 147 7.18 -9.06 -6.31
C ILE A 147 8.52 -8.41 -6.69
N ARG A 148 9.62 -9.16 -6.58
CA ARG A 148 10.97 -8.70 -6.98
C ARG A 148 11.08 -8.43 -8.48
N GLU A 149 10.51 -9.30 -9.30
CA GLU A 149 10.53 -9.14 -10.77
C GLU A 149 9.76 -7.88 -11.17
N VAL A 150 8.57 -7.68 -10.60
CA VAL A 150 7.74 -6.49 -10.83
C VAL A 150 8.45 -5.21 -10.41
N GLU A 151 9.07 -5.20 -9.23
CA GLU A 151 9.83 -4.04 -8.76
C GLU A 151 11.06 -3.74 -9.61
N ASN A 152 11.79 -4.76 -10.05
CA ASN A 152 12.95 -4.57 -10.94
C ASN A 152 12.53 -3.99 -12.31
N ILE A 153 11.43 -4.48 -12.91
CA ILE A 153 10.91 -3.93 -14.17
C ILE A 153 10.66 -2.42 -14.06
N VAL A 154 10.01 -1.99 -12.97
CA VAL A 154 9.72 -0.58 -12.76
C VAL A 154 10.98 0.20 -12.40
N ALA A 155 11.86 -0.34 -11.54
CA ALA A 155 13.12 0.28 -11.16
C ALA A 155 14.01 0.55 -12.38
N ASP A 156 14.13 -0.42 -13.28
CA ASP A 156 14.89 -0.31 -14.53
C ASP A 156 14.26 0.74 -15.46
N ALA A 157 12.93 0.74 -15.60
CA ALA A 157 12.22 1.67 -16.48
C ALA A 157 12.31 3.14 -16.01
N VAL A 158 12.43 3.38 -14.71
CA VAL A 158 12.54 4.74 -14.13
C VAL A 158 13.94 5.08 -13.64
N GLU A 159 14.92 4.23 -13.96
CA GLU A 159 16.36 4.42 -13.68
C GLU A 159 16.68 4.64 -12.19
N VAL A 160 16.02 3.89 -11.30
CA VAL A 160 16.28 3.90 -9.85
C VAL A 160 16.79 2.55 -9.36
N THR A 161 17.37 2.55 -8.17
CA THR A 161 17.73 1.30 -7.48
C THR A 161 16.68 0.95 -6.45
N VAL A 162 16.43 -0.35 -6.25
CA VAL A 162 15.59 -0.81 -5.14
C VAL A 162 16.29 -0.44 -3.81
N PRO A 163 15.65 0.33 -2.91
CA PRO A 163 16.25 0.72 -1.65
C PRO A 163 16.74 -0.47 -0.84
N PHE A 164 17.89 -0.34 -0.17
CA PHE A 164 18.47 -1.45 0.61
C PHE A 164 17.55 -1.93 1.75
N ASN A 165 16.65 -1.06 2.23
CA ASN A 165 15.67 -1.31 3.26
C ASN A 165 14.23 -1.41 2.70
N ASN A 166 14.07 -1.60 1.39
CA ASN A 166 12.74 -1.78 0.79
C ASN A 166 12.02 -2.98 1.44
N TYR A 167 10.70 -2.87 1.57
CA TYR A 167 9.87 -3.94 2.13
C TYR A 167 10.02 -5.20 1.27
N ILE A 168 10.20 -6.36 1.92
CA ILE A 168 10.34 -7.67 1.27
C ILE A 168 11.63 -7.80 0.43
N THR A 169 11.82 -7.01 -0.62
CA THR A 169 12.87 -7.22 -1.64
C THR A 169 14.18 -6.48 -1.36
N GLY A 170 14.17 -5.57 -0.39
CA GLY A 170 15.34 -4.81 0.03
C GLY A 170 16.46 -5.74 0.50
N TYR A 171 17.71 -5.35 0.22
CA TYR A 171 18.88 -6.14 0.59
C TYR A 171 18.89 -6.58 2.07
N CYS A 172 18.43 -5.71 2.97
CA CYS A 172 18.43 -5.96 4.42
C CYS A 172 17.14 -6.62 4.95
N ALA A 173 16.10 -6.83 4.13
CA ALA A 173 14.76 -7.22 4.59
C ALA A 173 14.73 -8.57 5.32
N PHE A 174 15.52 -9.55 4.85
CA PHE A 174 15.64 -10.89 5.44
C PHE A 174 17.05 -11.15 6.00
N THR A 175 17.64 -10.12 6.61
CA THR A 175 18.99 -10.21 7.18
C THR A 175 18.97 -10.12 8.71
N HIS A 176 19.70 -11.03 9.36
CA HIS A 176 19.92 -11.00 10.80
C HIS A 176 21.37 -10.73 11.13
N LYS A 177 21.64 -9.84 12.09
CA LYS A 177 23.00 -9.59 12.59
C LYS A 177 23.43 -10.72 13.53
N ALA A 178 24.60 -11.32 13.30
CA ALA A 178 25.13 -12.34 14.20
C ALA A 178 25.32 -11.81 15.63
N GLY A 179 25.12 -12.72 16.60
CA GLY A 179 25.05 -12.40 18.03
C GLY A 179 23.84 -13.09 18.67
N ILE A 180 23.29 -12.50 19.74
CA ILE A 180 22.11 -13.05 20.44
C ILE A 180 20.91 -13.30 19.52
N HIS A 181 20.73 -12.49 18.47
CA HIS A 181 19.65 -12.65 17.49
C HIS A 181 19.84 -13.89 16.61
N ALA A 182 21.06 -14.18 16.17
CA ALA A 182 21.34 -15.39 15.39
C ALA A 182 21.08 -16.67 16.20
N LYS A 183 21.42 -16.69 17.49
CA LYS A 183 21.14 -17.84 18.36
C LYS A 183 19.63 -18.07 18.54
N ALA A 184 18.84 -17.00 18.67
CA ALA A 184 17.39 -17.11 18.79
C ALA A 184 16.72 -17.66 17.52
N ILE A 185 17.21 -17.25 16.35
CA ILE A 185 16.63 -17.63 15.05
C ILE A 185 17.08 -19.02 14.60
N LEU A 186 18.32 -19.42 14.90
CA LEU A 186 18.77 -20.80 14.70
C LEU A 186 17.98 -21.81 15.54
N ASN A 187 17.49 -21.38 16.71
CA ASN A 187 16.65 -22.22 17.57
C ASN A 187 15.18 -22.22 17.11
N ASN A 188 14.62 -21.05 16.82
CA ASN A 188 13.27 -20.92 16.26
C ASN A 188 13.17 -19.65 15.40
N PRO A 189 13.18 -19.77 14.05
CA PRO A 189 13.11 -18.62 13.15
C PRO A 189 11.86 -17.75 13.34
N SER A 190 10.73 -18.35 13.74
CA SER A 190 9.48 -17.62 13.98
C SER A 190 9.56 -16.62 15.15
N THR A 191 10.64 -16.64 15.94
CA THR A 191 10.85 -15.69 17.05
C THR A 191 10.98 -14.25 16.57
N TYR A 192 11.56 -14.03 15.38
CA TYR A 192 11.77 -12.68 14.83
C TYR A 192 11.47 -12.55 13.32
N GLU A 193 11.00 -13.61 12.66
CA GLU A 193 10.64 -13.61 11.24
C GLU A 193 9.12 -13.54 11.06
N ILE A 194 8.55 -12.34 11.12
CA ILE A 194 7.11 -12.13 10.87
C ILE A 194 6.73 -12.38 9.39
N LEU A 195 7.70 -12.25 8.48
CA LEU A 195 7.59 -12.58 7.07
C LEU A 195 8.44 -13.83 6.81
N ASN A 196 7.84 -14.88 6.23
CA ASN A 196 8.59 -16.05 5.80
C ASN A 196 9.20 -15.79 4.41
N PRO A 197 10.54 -15.73 4.24
CA PRO A 197 11.16 -15.40 2.96
C PRO A 197 10.77 -16.35 1.82
N ASN A 198 10.52 -17.64 2.13
CA ASN A 198 10.14 -18.64 1.12
C ASN A 198 8.81 -18.28 0.43
N ASP A 199 7.88 -17.65 1.15
CA ASP A 199 6.58 -17.28 0.59
C ASP A 199 6.71 -16.14 -0.44
N PHE A 200 7.83 -15.42 -0.43
CA PHE A 200 8.17 -14.35 -1.36
C PHE A 200 9.23 -14.77 -2.40
N GLY A 201 9.52 -16.07 -2.53
CA GLY A 201 10.54 -16.58 -3.44
C GLY A 201 11.96 -16.14 -3.09
N MET A 202 12.26 -16.01 -1.79
CA MET A 202 13.56 -15.59 -1.27
C MET A 202 14.05 -16.54 -0.19
N THR A 203 15.34 -16.44 0.14
CA THR A 203 15.96 -17.17 1.24
C THR A 203 16.44 -16.22 2.34
N ARG A 204 16.54 -16.73 3.58
CA ARG A 204 17.06 -15.96 4.72
C ARG A 204 18.58 -15.90 4.73
N TYR A 205 19.12 -14.82 5.29
CA TYR A 205 20.55 -14.69 5.51
C TYR A 205 20.91 -14.26 6.94
N VAL A 206 21.97 -14.86 7.49
CA VAL A 206 22.57 -14.46 8.77
C VAL A 206 23.95 -13.85 8.48
N SER A 207 24.11 -12.57 8.79
CA SER A 207 25.39 -11.87 8.63
C SER A 207 26.33 -12.25 9.78
N ILE A 208 27.19 -13.24 9.54
CA ILE A 208 28.20 -13.74 10.49
C ILE A 208 29.50 -12.95 10.33
N GLY A 209 29.59 -11.77 10.94
CA GLY A 209 30.86 -11.02 11.11
C GLY A 209 30.93 -9.64 10.43
N HIS A 210 32.17 -9.14 10.26
CA HIS A 210 32.49 -7.81 9.71
C HIS A 210 31.97 -7.60 8.28
N ARG A 211 31.96 -6.34 7.80
CA ARG A 211 31.44 -5.89 6.50
C ARG A 211 31.85 -6.83 5.36
N LEU A 212 30.87 -7.44 4.68
CA LEU A 212 31.10 -8.22 3.45
C LEU A 212 31.61 -7.28 2.35
N THR A 213 32.70 -7.64 1.66
CA THR A 213 33.32 -6.83 0.61
C THR A 213 33.60 -7.66 -0.65
N GLY A 214 33.57 -6.99 -1.81
CA GLY A 214 33.98 -7.57 -3.10
C GLY A 214 33.11 -8.74 -3.57
N TRP A 215 33.75 -9.75 -4.18
CA TRP A 215 33.11 -10.96 -4.70
C TRP A 215 32.21 -11.68 -3.69
N ASN A 216 32.60 -11.68 -2.41
CA ASN A 216 31.83 -12.31 -1.36
C ASN A 216 30.46 -11.63 -1.18
N ALA A 217 30.34 -10.31 -1.41
CA ALA A 217 29.06 -9.61 -1.36
C ALA A 217 28.18 -9.92 -2.58
N VAL A 218 28.77 -10.02 -3.77
CA VAL A 218 28.05 -10.35 -5.02
C VAL A 218 27.54 -11.79 -4.99
N LYS A 219 28.42 -12.75 -4.68
CA LYS A 219 28.04 -14.15 -4.51
C LYS A 219 26.98 -14.32 -3.42
N ASN A 220 27.16 -13.63 -2.28
CA ASN A 220 26.18 -13.64 -1.20
C ASN A 220 24.80 -13.16 -1.64
N ARG A 221 24.71 -12.11 -2.47
CA ARG A 221 23.44 -11.65 -2.99
C ARG A 221 22.87 -12.61 -4.04
N GLY A 222 23.70 -13.24 -4.88
CA GLY A 222 23.27 -14.22 -5.88
C GLY A 222 22.65 -15.47 -5.26
N ASP A 223 23.35 -16.09 -4.31
CA ASP A 223 22.90 -17.32 -3.62
C ASP A 223 21.59 -17.10 -2.81
N GLY A 224 21.25 -15.85 -2.48
CA GLY A 224 20.01 -15.49 -1.80
C GLY A 224 18.78 -15.38 -2.71
N GLN A 225 18.95 -15.57 -4.03
CA GLN A 225 17.90 -15.42 -5.04
C GLN A 225 17.40 -16.72 -5.67
N ASP A 226 18.17 -17.80 -5.49
CA ASP A 226 17.85 -19.18 -5.90
C ASP A 226 17.13 -19.94 -4.77
#